data_AF-A0A7K6RVN9-F1
#
_entry.id   AF-A0A7K6RVN9-F1
#
_cell.length_a   1.000
_cell.length_b   1.000
_cell.length_c   1.000
_cell.angle_alpha   90.00
_cell.angle_beta   90.00
_cell.angle_gamma   90.00
#
_symmetry.space_group_name_H-M   'P 1'
#
loop_
_entity.id
_entity.type
_entity.pdbx_description
1 polymer ?
#
loop_
_entity_poly.entity_id
_entity_poly.type
_entity_poly.pdbx_seq_one_letter_code
_entity_poly.pdbx_strand_id
1 'polypeptide(L)'
;REMSMLVASEDSSYMPARVVVLGGDSVATVRTELNAVTVLPSDSRVILLENMTRFWPVIQIRVKRCQQGGIDTRVRGIEVLGPKPTFWPVFKEQLCRRTFLSCTARAHAWCREICRDRGQLLQLFGRLNRALRHEQGFADRFLPDEEAAQALGRTCWEALVTPLVQSITSPDSHGVSPLAWLLSEYLESVEPPPCAAGRGAVFGSRVRRLTQLLVHVGPGGPEPEEARAAGERGAALPGGRGSAVRSAGLWGISQCWRGVVQQQVQRFLEAAGQAPDLVERYCRLYQRLRGATEELFGQQAAFVLALGRGFAGALLQLSFLTALHVSERFARYLDRQIQELHGAAGSTGQLQQLLEPFVVFSGLELAHTFEHFYRHYLGDRLLAQGPSWLEGAVVEQIGLCFPSRFPQEMLRNLAEAEELQQQFHLFQLQEQDKRLLELD
;
A
#
# COMPACT_ATOMS: atom_id res chain seq x y z
N ARG A 1 38.35 -15.90 0.21
CA ARG A 1 39.17 -15.20 1.24
C ARG A 1 40.60 -15.62 0.99
N GLU A 2 41.53 -14.67 0.92
CA GLU A 2 42.86 -14.92 0.39
C GLU A 2 43.93 -14.22 1.22
N MET A 3 45.06 -14.88 1.41
CA MET A 3 46.28 -14.27 1.92
C MET A 3 47.36 -14.43 0.86
N SER A 4 48.00 -13.33 0.47
CA SER A 4 49.02 -13.32 -0.59
C SER A 4 50.27 -12.58 -0.13
N MET A 5 51.39 -12.93 -0.75
CA MET A 5 52.72 -12.37 -0.50
C MET A 5 53.20 -11.67 -1.77
N LEU A 6 53.65 -10.43 -1.63
CA LEU A 6 54.20 -9.64 -2.71
C LEU A 6 55.71 -9.85 -2.78
N VAL A 7 56.19 -10.13 -3.99
CA VAL A 7 57.59 -10.38 -4.32
C VAL A 7 57.93 -9.62 -5.59
N ALA A 8 59.22 -9.43 -5.88
CA ALA A 8 59.64 -8.76 -7.10
C ALA A 8 60.79 -9.53 -7.75
N SER A 9 60.71 -9.72 -9.06
CA SER A 9 61.77 -10.37 -9.85
C SER A 9 63.10 -9.61 -9.78
N GLU A 10 63.06 -8.29 -9.57
CA GLU A 10 64.22 -7.41 -9.34
C GLU A 10 65.07 -7.82 -8.13
N ASP A 11 64.48 -8.51 -7.15
CA ASP A 11 65.18 -8.93 -5.94
C ASP A 11 66.11 -10.13 -6.19
N SER A 12 66.07 -10.76 -7.38
CA SER A 12 67.00 -11.81 -7.83
C SER A 12 67.24 -12.90 -6.78
N SER A 13 68.45 -13.04 -6.22
CA SER A 13 68.80 -14.04 -5.20
C SER A 13 68.13 -13.82 -3.84
N TYR A 14 67.62 -12.61 -3.57
CA TYR A 14 66.83 -12.29 -2.37
C TYR A 14 65.36 -12.66 -2.51
N MET A 15 64.92 -13.16 -3.67
CA MET A 15 63.54 -13.59 -3.87
C MET A 15 63.32 -14.96 -3.22
N PRO A 16 62.22 -15.18 -2.48
CA PRO A 16 61.89 -16.52 -1.99
C PRO A 16 61.62 -17.45 -3.18
N ALA A 17 62.03 -18.72 -3.07
CA ALA A 17 61.77 -19.77 -4.06
C ALA A 17 60.80 -20.83 -3.53
N ARG A 18 60.85 -21.13 -2.22
CA ARG A 18 59.93 -22.07 -1.58
C ARG A 18 59.50 -21.55 -0.22
N VAL A 19 58.19 -21.46 -0.03
CA VAL A 19 57.56 -20.95 1.20
C VAL A 19 56.59 -21.99 1.73
N VAL A 20 56.63 -22.22 3.04
CA VAL A 20 55.71 -23.13 3.73
C VAL A 20 54.94 -22.33 4.78
N VAL A 21 53.62 -22.44 4.75
CA VAL A 21 52.71 -21.76 5.66
C VAL A 21 52.21 -22.77 6.69
N LEU A 22 52.42 -22.47 7.96
CA LEU A 22 52.01 -23.32 9.08
C LEU A 22 50.94 -22.61 9.92
N GLY A 23 50.04 -23.40 10.52
CA GLY A 23 49.00 -22.95 11.43
C GLY A 23 49.15 -23.57 12.82
N GLY A 24 48.72 -22.83 13.85
CA GLY A 24 48.65 -23.33 15.21
C GLY A 24 47.76 -22.49 16.10
N ASP A 25 47.40 -23.05 17.25
CA ASP A 25 46.54 -22.38 18.24
C ASP A 25 47.33 -21.38 19.12
N SER A 26 48.65 -21.54 19.20
CA SER A 26 49.58 -20.63 19.87
C SER A 26 50.96 -20.68 19.21
N VAL A 27 51.82 -19.69 19.47
CA VAL A 27 53.18 -19.60 18.88
C VAL A 27 54.01 -20.87 19.14
N ALA A 28 53.81 -21.55 20.28
CA ALA A 28 54.51 -22.78 20.65
C ALA A 28 53.98 -24.03 19.93
N THR A 29 52.75 -24.01 19.41
CA THR A 29 52.06 -25.17 18.83
C THR A 29 51.88 -25.09 17.32
N VAL A 30 52.58 -24.19 16.63
CA VAL A 30 52.54 -24.05 15.17
C VAL A 30 53.27 -25.21 14.47
N ARG A 31 52.56 -26.32 14.28
CA ARG A 31 53.09 -27.56 13.68
C ARG A 31 52.28 -28.04 12.47
N THR A 32 51.06 -27.55 12.28
CA THR A 32 50.21 -28.00 11.16
C THR A 32 50.60 -27.28 9.89
N GLU A 33 51.04 -28.01 8.87
CA GLU A 33 51.31 -27.44 7.55
C GLU A 33 50.00 -27.17 6.81
N LEU A 34 49.77 -25.89 6.49
CA LEU A 34 48.55 -25.43 5.82
C LEU A 34 48.72 -25.40 4.31
N ASN A 35 49.89 -24.95 3.83
CA ASN A 35 50.20 -24.91 2.41
C ASN A 35 51.72 -24.84 2.18
N ALA A 36 52.18 -25.37 1.04
CA ALA A 36 53.55 -25.24 0.57
C ALA A 36 53.55 -24.68 -0.86
N VAL A 37 54.13 -23.50 -1.02
CA VAL A 37 54.06 -22.72 -2.27
C VAL A 37 55.45 -22.58 -2.87
N THR A 38 55.52 -22.84 -4.18
CA THR A 38 56.72 -22.60 -5.00
C THR A 38 56.57 -21.26 -5.68
N VAL A 39 57.58 -20.40 -5.53
CA VAL A 39 57.60 -19.04 -6.09
C VAL A 39 58.49 -19.04 -7.31
N LEU A 40 57.96 -18.62 -8.45
CA LEU A 40 58.71 -18.51 -9.71
C LEU A 40 59.47 -17.18 -9.77
N PRO A 41 60.62 -17.11 -10.48
CA PRO A 41 61.39 -15.87 -10.61
C PRO A 41 60.65 -14.72 -11.29
N SER A 42 59.58 -15.01 -12.04
CA SER A 42 58.73 -14.04 -12.72
C SER A 42 57.53 -13.57 -11.88
N ASP A 43 57.31 -14.16 -10.70
CA ASP A 43 56.13 -13.85 -9.89
C ASP A 43 56.26 -12.47 -9.24
N SER A 44 55.13 -11.76 -9.17
CA SER A 44 55.00 -10.48 -8.45
C SER A 44 54.06 -10.58 -7.25
N ARG A 45 53.10 -11.50 -7.31
CA ARG A 45 52.11 -11.77 -6.26
C ARG A 45 51.85 -13.27 -6.16
N VAL A 46 52.05 -13.82 -4.97
CA VAL A 46 51.94 -15.26 -4.70
C VAL A 46 50.86 -15.52 -3.67
N ILE A 47 49.90 -16.38 -3.99
CA ILE A 47 48.83 -16.77 -3.07
C ILE A 47 49.38 -17.77 -2.05
N LEU A 48 49.34 -17.41 -0.78
CA LEU A 48 49.82 -18.25 0.33
C LEU A 48 48.71 -19.15 0.88
N LEU A 49 47.51 -18.61 1.09
CA LEU A 49 46.36 -19.34 1.58
C LEU A 49 45.12 -18.87 0.84
N GLU A 50 44.29 -19.81 0.41
CA GLU A 50 43.03 -19.53 -0.27
C GLU A 50 41.91 -20.38 0.34
N ASN A 51 40.76 -19.77 0.60
CA ASN A 51 39.52 -20.45 0.99
C ASN A 51 39.66 -21.40 2.19
N MET A 52 40.41 -20.98 3.21
CA MET A 52 40.56 -21.72 4.46
C MET A 52 39.21 -21.88 5.18
N THR A 53 38.86 -23.12 5.53
CA THR A 53 37.61 -23.49 6.20
C THR A 53 37.74 -23.52 7.73
N ARG A 54 38.95 -23.67 8.26
CA ARG A 54 39.26 -23.65 9.70
C ARG A 54 39.91 -22.33 10.11
N PHE A 55 39.50 -21.80 11.26
CA PHE A 55 40.15 -20.65 11.88
C PHE A 55 41.48 -21.05 12.53
N TRP A 56 42.54 -20.28 12.23
CA TRP A 56 43.87 -20.45 12.78
C TRP A 56 44.32 -19.14 13.43
N PRO A 57 44.48 -19.07 14.76
CA PRO A 57 44.82 -17.83 15.45
C PRO A 57 46.27 -17.41 15.22
N VAL A 58 47.18 -18.35 14.95
CA VAL A 58 48.58 -18.06 14.60
C VAL A 58 48.92 -18.72 13.26
N ILE A 59 49.39 -17.91 12.32
CA ILE A 59 49.89 -18.35 11.01
C ILE A 59 51.37 -17.97 10.92
N GLN A 60 52.22 -18.95 10.64
CA GLN A 60 53.66 -18.76 10.49
C GLN A 60 54.06 -19.02 9.04
N ILE A 61 54.62 -18.00 8.39
CA ILE A 61 55.20 -18.10 7.04
C ILE A 61 56.68 -18.44 7.20
N ARG A 62 57.09 -19.60 6.70
CA ARG A 62 58.50 -20.03 6.71
C ARG A 62 59.04 -20.06 5.29
N VAL A 63 59.97 -19.15 4.99
CA VAL A 63 60.77 -19.26 3.78
C VAL A 63 61.77 -20.41 3.98
N LYS A 64 61.72 -21.40 3.09
CA LYS A 64 62.61 -22.57 3.14
C LYS A 64 63.81 -22.45 2.22
N ARG A 65 63.66 -21.76 1.09
CA ARG A 65 64.72 -21.55 0.10
C ARG A 65 64.52 -20.21 -0.62
N CYS A 66 65.63 -19.57 -0.95
CA CYS A 66 65.68 -18.40 -1.83
C CYS A 66 66.09 -18.81 -3.25
N GLN A 67 65.86 -17.94 -4.22
CA GLN A 67 66.33 -18.13 -5.58
C GLN A 67 67.86 -18.13 -5.64
N GLN A 68 68.42 -18.88 -6.60
CA GLN A 68 69.87 -18.93 -6.87
C GLN A 68 70.76 -19.25 -5.64
N GLY A 69 70.20 -19.89 -4.60
CA GLY A 69 70.95 -20.22 -3.39
C GLY A 69 71.23 -19.02 -2.47
N GLY A 70 70.46 -17.93 -2.59
CA GLY A 70 70.56 -16.78 -1.69
C GLY A 70 70.36 -17.16 -0.22
N ILE A 71 71.04 -16.42 0.67
CA ILE A 71 71.03 -16.67 2.12
C ILE A 71 69.98 -15.79 2.82
N ASP A 72 69.60 -14.68 2.19
CA ASP A 72 68.62 -13.72 2.69
C ASP A 72 67.37 -13.67 1.82
N THR A 73 66.25 -13.17 2.38
CA THR A 73 65.03 -12.91 1.61
C THR A 73 64.46 -11.52 1.80
N ARG A 74 63.88 -10.98 0.72
CA ARG A 74 63.09 -9.76 0.73
C ARG A 74 61.64 -10.08 0.34
N VAL A 75 60.73 -9.78 1.26
CA VAL A 75 59.28 -9.83 1.03
C VAL A 75 58.79 -8.39 0.93
N ARG A 76 58.15 -8.03 -0.18
CA ARG A 76 57.71 -6.64 -0.44
C ARG A 76 56.46 -6.27 0.35
N GLY A 77 55.61 -7.24 0.65
CA GLY A 77 54.40 -7.04 1.44
C GLY A 77 53.60 -8.31 1.62
N ILE A 78 52.62 -8.25 2.51
CA ILE A 78 51.63 -9.31 2.73
C ILE A 78 50.26 -8.65 2.62
N GLU A 79 49.41 -9.18 1.76
CA GLU A 79 48.04 -8.72 1.56
C GLU A 79 47.05 -9.77 2.05
N VAL A 80 46.02 -9.33 2.77
CA VAL A 80 44.95 -10.21 3.26
C VAL A 80 43.61 -9.69 2.75
N LEU A 81 42.96 -10.47 1.89
CA LEU A 81 41.62 -10.23 1.38
C LEU A 81 40.61 -11.04 2.21
N GLY A 82 40.04 -10.38 3.21
CA GLY A 82 38.98 -10.90 4.07
C GLY A 82 37.78 -9.94 4.15
N PRO A 83 36.66 -10.37 4.75
CA PRO A 83 35.57 -9.46 5.06
C PRO A 83 36.11 -8.36 5.98
N LYS A 84 35.85 -7.09 5.64
CA LYS A 84 36.18 -5.95 6.50
C LYS A 84 35.64 -6.24 7.91
N PRO A 85 36.44 -6.13 8.98
CA PRO A 85 35.95 -6.35 10.34
C PRO A 85 34.98 -5.21 10.67
N THR A 86 33.71 -5.38 10.30
CA THR A 86 32.69 -4.42 10.64
C THR A 86 32.32 -4.66 12.09
N PHE A 87 32.70 -3.75 12.99
CA PHE A 87 32.10 -3.65 14.34
C PHE A 87 30.57 -3.40 14.30
N TRP A 88 30.04 -3.21 13.09
CA TRP A 88 28.66 -2.90 12.79
C TRP A 88 27.63 -3.85 13.41
N PRO A 89 27.74 -5.20 13.38
CA PRO A 89 26.70 -6.06 13.96
C PRO A 89 26.49 -5.82 15.47
N VAL A 90 27.58 -5.61 16.22
CA VAL A 90 27.54 -5.33 17.67
C VAL A 90 27.05 -3.90 17.94
N PHE A 91 27.55 -2.93 17.16
CA PHE A 91 27.13 -1.53 17.30
C PHE A 91 25.67 -1.32 16.89
N LYS A 92 25.21 -2.02 15.85
CA LYS A 92 23.84 -2.01 15.33
C LYS A 92 22.83 -2.38 16.40
N GLU A 93 23.07 -3.47 17.14
CA GLU A 93 22.16 -3.91 18.20
C GLU A 93 22.04 -2.86 19.31
N GLN A 94 23.17 -2.30 19.75
CA GLN A 94 23.19 -1.28 20.81
C GLN A 94 22.57 0.05 20.37
N LEU A 95 22.84 0.47 19.12
CA LEU A 95 22.24 1.65 18.53
C LEU A 95 20.72 1.48 18.41
N CYS A 96 20.25 0.39 17.79
CA CYS A 96 18.83 0.09 17.66
C CYS A 96 18.15 0.02 19.03
N ARG A 97 18.76 -0.62 20.04
CA ARG A 97 18.20 -0.69 21.39
C ARG A 97 18.06 0.68 22.04
N ARG A 98 19.06 1.55 21.92
CA ARG A 98 19.01 2.93 22.45
C ARG A 98 17.96 3.77 21.73
N THR A 99 17.93 3.72 20.41
CA THR A 99 16.93 4.42 19.60
C THR A 99 15.53 3.92 19.90
N PHE A 100 15.34 2.61 20.04
CA PHE A 100 14.07 2.00 20.43
C PHE A 100 13.56 2.55 21.76
N LEU A 101 14.40 2.55 22.81
CA LEU A 101 14.01 3.06 24.14
C LEU A 101 13.65 4.55 24.10
N SER A 102 14.44 5.36 23.39
CA SER A 102 14.20 6.80 23.21
C SER A 102 12.89 7.05 22.45
N CYS A 103 12.66 6.34 21.35
CA CYS A 103 11.45 6.45 20.54
C CYS A 103 10.20 6.00 21.30
N THR A 104 10.27 4.88 22.01
CA THR A 104 9.16 4.36 22.82
C THR A 104 8.80 5.33 23.96
N ALA A 105 9.79 5.92 24.65
CA ALA A 105 9.53 6.93 25.67
C ALA A 105 8.85 8.18 25.08
N ARG A 106 9.29 8.66 23.91
CA ARG A 106 8.65 9.77 23.19
C ARG A 106 7.23 9.42 22.76
N ALA A 107 7.02 8.23 22.20
CA ALA A 107 5.70 7.74 21.78
C ALA A 107 4.72 7.75 22.96
N HIS A 108 5.10 7.16 24.09
CA HIS A 108 4.26 7.14 25.28
C HIS A 108 3.95 8.54 25.83
N ALA A 109 4.92 9.45 25.83
CA ALA A 109 4.70 10.83 26.26
C ALA A 109 3.69 11.55 25.36
N TRP A 110 3.88 11.47 24.04
CA TRP A 110 2.98 12.09 23.06
C TRP A 110 1.59 11.46 23.05
N CYS A 111 1.46 10.14 23.18
CA CYS A 111 0.16 9.47 23.31
C CYS A 111 -0.59 10.00 24.54
N ARG A 112 0.07 10.09 25.71
CA ARG A 112 -0.55 10.61 26.94
C ARG A 112 -0.98 12.06 26.81
N GLU A 113 -0.19 12.87 26.11
CA GLU A 113 -0.53 14.26 25.78
C GLU A 113 -1.79 14.34 24.91
N ILE A 114 -1.88 13.55 23.85
CA ILE A 114 -3.04 13.52 22.93
C ILE A 114 -4.30 13.00 23.62
N CYS A 115 -4.17 11.98 24.47
CA CYS A 115 -5.29 11.47 25.27
C CYS A 115 -5.84 12.52 26.25
N ARG A 116 -4.99 13.44 26.73
CA ARG A 116 -5.41 14.53 27.63
C ARG A 116 -6.00 15.71 26.88
N ASP A 117 -5.43 16.05 25.73
CA ASP A 117 -5.86 17.17 24.89
C ASP A 117 -5.75 16.80 23.42
N ARG A 118 -6.92 16.57 22.80
CA ARG A 118 -7.06 16.18 21.39
C ARG A 118 -6.51 17.25 20.43
N GLY A 119 -6.48 18.52 20.85
CA GLY A 119 -5.92 19.62 20.06
C GLY A 119 -4.41 19.48 19.81
N GLN A 120 -3.70 18.72 20.65
CA GLN A 120 -2.26 18.47 20.50
C GLN A 120 -1.93 17.54 19.34
N LEU A 121 -2.93 16.82 18.80
CA LEU A 121 -2.76 15.97 17.62
C LEU A 121 -2.23 16.77 16.42
N LEU A 122 -2.64 18.03 16.25
CA LEU A 122 -2.11 18.89 15.18
C LEU A 122 -0.62 19.24 15.36
N GLN A 123 -0.13 19.27 16.61
CA GLN A 123 1.28 19.52 16.89
C GLN A 123 2.13 18.26 16.68
N LEU A 124 1.53 17.07 16.73
CA LEU A 124 2.21 15.80 16.48
C LEU A 124 2.87 15.78 15.11
N PHE A 125 2.25 16.35 14.06
CA PHE A 125 2.87 16.41 12.73
C PHE A 125 4.26 17.08 12.78
N GLY A 126 4.37 18.24 13.43
CA GLY A 126 5.64 18.97 13.51
C GLY A 126 6.70 18.23 14.34
N ARG A 127 6.28 17.62 15.44
CA ARG A 127 7.17 16.87 16.35
C ARG A 127 7.66 15.56 15.72
N LEU A 128 6.74 14.80 15.11
CA LEU A 128 7.04 13.55 14.43
C LEU A 128 7.95 13.77 13.22
N ASN A 129 7.63 14.75 12.36
CA ASN A 129 8.45 15.06 11.19
C ASN A 129 9.86 15.51 11.61
N ARG A 130 10.00 16.32 12.67
CA ARG A 130 11.31 16.72 13.20
C ARG A 130 12.09 15.51 13.74
N ALA A 131 11.43 14.61 14.48
CA ALA A 131 12.08 13.42 15.01
C ALA A 131 12.55 12.47 13.89
N LEU A 132 11.70 12.21 12.89
CA LEU A 132 12.05 11.36 11.75
C LEU A 132 13.19 11.95 10.91
N ARG A 133 13.17 13.26 10.64
CA ARG A 133 14.27 13.94 9.93
C ARG A 133 15.58 13.93 10.72
N HIS A 134 15.50 13.98 12.05
CA HIS A 134 16.69 13.86 12.90
C HIS A 134 17.32 12.47 12.77
N GLU A 135 16.50 11.41 12.85
CA GLU A 135 16.99 10.03 12.69
C GLU A 135 17.50 9.76 11.26
N GLN A 136 16.81 10.28 10.24
CA GLN A 136 17.28 10.17 8.85
C GLN A 136 18.61 10.91 8.63
N GLY A 137 18.70 12.16 9.10
CA GLY A 137 19.94 12.93 9.01
C GLY A 137 21.09 12.36 9.85
N PHE A 138 20.80 11.55 10.87
CA PHE A 138 21.80 10.76 11.57
C PHE A 138 22.23 9.55 10.72
N ALA A 139 21.27 8.83 10.14
CA ALA A 139 21.51 7.69 9.27
C ALA A 139 22.43 8.06 8.10
N ASP A 140 22.09 9.13 7.37
CA ASP A 140 22.81 9.55 6.16
C ASP A 140 24.25 10.00 6.43
N ARG A 141 24.53 10.51 7.65
CA ARG A 141 25.84 11.07 8.00
C ARG A 141 26.78 10.09 8.70
N PHE A 142 26.24 9.15 9.46
CA PHE A 142 27.04 8.33 10.39
C PHE A 142 26.97 6.83 10.13
N LEU A 143 26.02 6.34 9.32
CA LEU A 143 25.89 4.91 9.05
C LEU A 143 26.72 4.48 7.84
N PRO A 144 27.33 3.28 7.88
CA PRO A 144 28.27 2.86 6.84
C PRO A 144 27.61 2.33 5.57
N ASP A 145 26.34 1.92 5.64
CA ASP A 145 25.61 1.24 4.57
C ASP A 145 24.10 1.54 4.60
N GLU A 146 23.40 1.31 3.50
CA GLU A 146 21.94 1.52 3.43
C GLU A 146 21.16 0.52 4.28
N GLU A 147 21.64 -0.73 4.45
CA GLU A 147 20.94 -1.71 5.28
C GLU A 147 20.95 -1.29 6.75
N ALA A 148 22.01 -0.64 7.20
CA ALA A 148 22.09 0.02 8.50
C ALA A 148 21.04 1.12 8.66
N ALA A 149 20.95 2.02 7.68
CA ALA A 149 19.97 3.11 7.67
C ALA A 149 18.54 2.59 7.69
N GLN A 150 18.24 1.57 6.88
CA GLN A 150 16.95 0.91 6.86
C GLN A 150 16.63 0.21 8.19
N ALA A 151 17.61 -0.44 8.83
CA ALA A 151 17.41 -1.10 10.11
C ALA A 151 17.05 -0.08 11.22
N LEU A 152 17.78 1.04 11.29
CA LEU A 152 17.47 2.13 12.21
C LEU A 152 16.09 2.74 11.91
N GLY A 153 15.78 2.96 10.64
CA GLY A 153 14.49 3.46 10.19
C GLY A 153 13.32 2.55 10.61
N ARG A 154 13.47 1.22 10.45
CA ARG A 154 12.50 0.22 10.91
C ARG A 154 12.32 0.26 12.42
N THR A 155 13.41 0.32 13.19
CA THR A 155 13.35 0.42 14.66
C THR A 155 12.63 1.70 15.10
N CYS A 156 12.93 2.84 14.48
CA CYS A 156 12.25 4.09 14.76
C CYS A 156 10.75 4.01 14.42
N TRP A 157 10.40 3.41 13.28
CA TRP A 157 9.02 3.22 12.87
C TRP A 157 8.23 2.34 13.86
N GLU A 158 8.77 1.19 14.23
CA GLU A 158 8.14 0.24 15.16
C GLU A 158 7.99 0.82 16.57
N ALA A 159 9.00 1.56 17.05
CA ALA A 159 9.02 2.13 18.40
C ALA A 159 8.25 3.44 18.54
N LEU A 160 8.21 4.26 17.48
CA LEU A 160 7.59 5.58 17.49
C LEU A 160 6.24 5.59 16.78
N VAL A 161 6.21 5.23 15.50
CA VAL A 161 5.05 5.49 14.65
C VAL A 161 3.94 4.46 14.86
N THR A 162 4.27 3.17 14.92
CA THR A 162 3.29 2.11 15.17
C THR A 162 2.44 2.35 16.44
N PRO A 163 3.03 2.57 17.64
CA PRO A 163 2.25 2.82 18.85
C PRO A 163 1.49 4.16 18.82
N LEU A 164 2.04 5.19 18.16
CA LEU A 164 1.32 6.46 17.96
C LEU A 164 0.07 6.25 17.09
N VAL A 165 0.21 5.59 15.94
CA VAL A 165 -0.91 5.30 15.03
C VAL A 165 -1.97 4.46 15.74
N GLN A 166 -1.55 3.44 16.50
CA GLN A 166 -2.48 2.64 17.30
C GLN A 166 -3.23 3.51 18.32
N SER A 167 -2.54 4.38 19.04
CA SER A 167 -3.16 5.23 20.07
C SER A 167 -4.13 6.27 19.50
N ILE A 168 -3.84 6.85 18.32
CA ILE A 168 -4.72 7.86 17.71
C ILE A 168 -5.90 7.23 16.96
N THR A 169 -5.81 5.94 16.59
CA THR A 169 -6.89 5.21 15.88
C THR A 169 -7.75 4.37 16.81
N SER A 170 -7.26 3.98 17.99
CA SER A 170 -8.06 3.29 19.01
C SER A 170 -9.14 4.21 19.60
N PRO A 171 -10.38 3.74 19.79
CA PRO A 171 -11.44 4.53 20.42
C PRO A 171 -11.17 4.74 21.92
N ASP A 172 -11.44 5.96 22.41
CA ASP A 172 -11.38 6.29 23.84
C ASP A 172 -12.61 5.73 24.61
N SER A 173 -12.73 6.02 25.91
CA SER A 173 -13.92 5.72 26.73
C SER A 173 -15.24 6.27 26.16
N HIS A 174 -15.16 7.26 25.28
CA HIS A 174 -16.30 7.85 24.56
C HIS A 174 -16.59 7.17 23.21
N GLY A 175 -15.87 6.11 22.84
CA GLY A 175 -16.06 5.38 21.58
C GLY A 175 -15.50 6.08 20.33
N VAL A 176 -14.98 7.30 20.47
CA VAL A 176 -14.39 8.09 19.35
C VAL A 176 -12.89 8.18 19.56
N SER A 177 -12.11 7.82 18.54
CA SER A 177 -10.65 7.96 18.57
C SER A 177 -10.22 9.41 18.34
N PRO A 178 -9.03 9.83 18.81
CA PRO A 178 -8.52 11.19 18.59
C PRO A 178 -8.47 11.59 17.11
N LEU A 179 -8.10 10.64 16.23
CA LEU A 179 -8.07 10.86 14.79
C LEU A 179 -9.50 10.96 14.21
N ALA A 180 -10.45 10.14 14.67
CA ALA A 180 -11.85 10.22 14.24
C ALA A 180 -12.49 11.56 14.62
N TRP A 181 -12.19 12.07 15.82
CA TRP A 181 -12.64 13.39 16.27
C TRP A 181 -12.10 14.49 15.34
N LEU A 182 -10.79 14.50 15.08
CA LEU A 182 -10.16 15.51 14.22
C LEU A 182 -10.69 15.48 12.78
N LEU A 183 -10.95 14.28 12.24
CA LEU A 183 -11.53 14.13 10.90
C LEU A 183 -13.00 14.58 10.86
N SER A 184 -13.77 14.34 11.93
CA SER A 184 -15.15 14.83 12.03
C SER A 184 -15.19 16.36 12.09
N GLU A 185 -14.32 16.97 12.90
CA GLU A 185 -14.14 18.43 12.97
C GLU A 185 -13.69 19.01 11.63
N TYR A 186 -12.82 18.32 10.88
CA TYR A 186 -12.44 18.73 9.52
C TYR A 186 -13.66 18.80 8.61
N LEU A 187 -14.49 17.75 8.60
CA LEU A 187 -15.68 17.71 7.77
C LEU A 187 -16.66 18.84 8.17
N GLU A 188 -16.92 19.04 9.45
CA GLU A 188 -17.82 20.09 9.94
C GLU A 188 -17.25 21.51 9.67
N SER A 189 -15.93 21.69 9.72
CA SER A 189 -15.27 22.97 9.42
C SER A 189 -15.28 23.39 7.95
N VAL A 190 -15.63 22.47 7.05
CA VAL A 190 -15.81 22.75 5.61
C VAL A 190 -17.21 23.34 5.33
N GLU A 191 -18.12 23.33 6.30
CA GLU A 191 -19.51 23.82 6.16
C GLU A 191 -19.80 25.33 6.43
N PRO A 192 -18.98 26.17 7.09
CA PRO A 192 -19.40 27.52 7.47
C PRO A 192 -19.15 28.62 6.40
N PRO A 193 -19.85 29.77 6.52
CA PRO A 193 -19.82 30.86 5.54
C PRO A 193 -18.47 31.59 5.43
N PRO A 194 -18.24 32.38 4.34
CA PRO A 194 -16.93 32.91 3.94
C PRO A 194 -16.18 33.83 4.94
N CYS A 195 -16.80 34.27 6.05
CA CYS A 195 -16.16 35.20 7.00
C CYS A 195 -15.16 34.57 7.99
N ALA A 196 -15.06 33.23 8.08
CA ALA A 196 -14.11 32.52 8.95
C ALA A 196 -12.93 31.85 8.19
N ALA A 197 -12.72 32.23 6.92
CA ALA A 197 -11.86 31.52 5.97
C ALA A 197 -10.39 31.35 6.43
N GLY A 198 -9.82 32.32 7.15
CA GLY A 198 -8.40 32.30 7.52
C GLY A 198 -8.01 31.23 8.56
N ARG A 199 -8.83 31.05 9.61
CA ARG A 199 -8.53 30.06 10.68
C ARG A 199 -8.89 28.63 10.25
N GLY A 200 -9.99 28.46 9.51
CA GLY A 200 -10.39 27.18 8.94
C GLY A 200 -9.38 26.64 7.92
N ALA A 201 -8.84 27.51 7.04
CA ALA A 201 -7.84 27.11 6.05
C ALA A 201 -6.51 26.64 6.68
N VAL A 202 -6.06 27.31 7.75
CA VAL A 202 -4.84 26.90 8.46
C VAL A 202 -5.04 25.57 9.18
N PHE A 203 -6.21 25.38 9.81
CA PHE A 203 -6.59 24.10 10.42
C PHE A 203 -6.62 22.97 9.38
N GLY A 204 -7.36 23.15 8.29
CA GLY A 204 -7.45 22.16 7.21
C GLY A 204 -6.10 21.82 6.57
N SER A 205 -5.23 22.82 6.39
CA SER A 205 -3.86 22.59 5.89
C SER A 205 -3.00 21.76 6.86
N ARG A 206 -3.19 21.91 8.18
CA ARG A 206 -2.49 21.10 9.18
C ARG A 206 -3.02 19.67 9.21
N VAL A 207 -4.34 19.50 9.11
CA VAL A 207 -4.98 18.18 9.02
C VAL A 207 -4.49 17.41 7.80
N ARG A 208 -4.53 18.01 6.60
CA ARG A 208 -4.03 17.39 5.36
C ARG A 208 -2.56 17.00 5.45
N ARG A 209 -1.72 17.87 6.01
CA ARG A 209 -0.29 17.56 6.21
C ARG A 209 -0.09 16.39 7.17
N LEU A 210 -0.87 16.32 8.25
CA LEU A 210 -0.84 15.22 9.21
C LEU A 210 -1.26 13.90 8.57
N THR A 211 -2.39 13.86 7.86
CA THR A 211 -2.87 12.64 7.21
C THR A 211 -1.92 12.18 6.09
N GLN A 212 -1.40 13.11 5.28
CA GLN A 212 -0.41 12.80 4.27
C GLN A 212 0.86 12.18 4.88
N LEU A 213 1.35 12.71 6.01
CA LEU A 213 2.51 12.16 6.70
C LEU A 213 2.23 10.77 7.28
N LEU A 214 1.07 10.57 7.90
CA LEU A 214 0.72 9.25 8.46
C LEU A 214 0.55 8.18 7.37
N VAL A 215 0.14 8.59 6.17
CA VAL A 215 -0.08 7.70 5.03
C VAL A 215 1.18 7.46 4.19
N HIS A 216 2.06 8.45 4.06
CA HIS A 216 3.22 8.40 3.15
C HIS A 216 4.58 8.28 3.85
N VAL A 217 4.66 8.40 5.18
CA VAL A 217 5.90 8.02 5.86
C VAL A 217 5.93 6.50 5.88
N GLY A 218 6.89 5.92 5.18
CA GLY A 218 7.28 4.54 5.33
C GLY A 218 8.80 4.46 5.36
N PRO A 219 9.39 3.42 5.98
CA PRO A 219 10.79 3.12 5.72
C PRO A 219 10.91 2.84 4.22
N GLY A 220 11.67 3.69 3.52
CA GLY A 220 11.84 3.63 2.07
C GLY A 220 12.20 2.21 1.62
N GLY A 221 11.38 1.68 0.73
CA GLY A 221 11.66 0.46 -0.01
C GLY A 221 10.68 0.40 -1.18
N PRO A 222 11.16 0.27 -2.44
CA PRO A 222 10.29 0.08 -3.58
C PRO A 222 9.45 -1.19 -3.35
N GLU A 223 8.19 -1.13 -3.75
CA GLU A 223 7.38 -2.34 -3.86
C GLU A 223 8.06 -3.28 -4.87
N PRO A 224 8.19 -4.59 -4.57
CA PRO A 224 8.60 -5.54 -5.60
C PRO A 224 7.44 -5.71 -6.58
N GLU A 225 7.50 -4.97 -7.69
CA GLU A 225 6.89 -5.40 -8.95
C GLU A 225 7.57 -6.71 -9.38
N GLU A 226 7.14 -7.85 -8.85
CA GLU A 226 7.52 -9.16 -9.38
C GLU A 226 6.50 -10.21 -8.93
N ALA A 227 5.33 -10.17 -9.58
CA ALA A 227 4.39 -11.28 -9.61
C ALA A 227 3.92 -11.52 -11.05
N ARG A 228 4.87 -11.76 -11.95
CA ARG A 228 4.66 -12.59 -13.14
C ARG A 228 5.85 -13.50 -13.34
N ALA A 229 5.55 -14.80 -13.38
CA ALA A 229 6.42 -15.95 -13.69
C ALA A 229 7.32 -16.46 -12.55
N ALA A 230 6.86 -17.51 -11.86
CA ALA A 230 7.52 -18.82 -11.76
C ALA A 230 6.98 -19.57 -10.53
N GLY A 231 6.54 -20.81 -10.75
CA GLY A 231 6.11 -21.70 -9.68
C GLY A 231 7.27 -22.36 -8.95
N GLU A 232 6.84 -23.11 -7.93
CA GLU A 232 7.56 -24.14 -7.17
C GLU A 232 8.14 -23.77 -5.80
N ARG A 233 8.08 -24.78 -4.93
CA ARG A 233 8.08 -24.77 -3.47
C ARG A 233 9.46 -24.45 -2.90
N GLY A 234 9.51 -23.64 -1.85
CA GLY A 234 10.71 -23.52 -1.01
C GLY A 234 10.64 -22.42 0.05
N ALA A 235 10.62 -22.85 1.32
CA ALA A 235 11.05 -22.16 2.54
C ALA A 235 10.78 -20.65 2.71
N ALA A 236 9.88 -20.34 3.66
CA ALA A 236 9.63 -19.00 4.17
C ALA A 236 10.91 -18.36 4.76
N LEU A 237 11.39 -17.29 4.10
CA LEU A 237 12.38 -16.35 4.64
C LEU A 237 11.69 -15.34 5.58
N PRO A 238 12.35 -14.89 6.68
CA PRO A 238 11.75 -14.00 7.68
C PRO A 238 11.80 -12.51 7.25
N GLY A 239 11.52 -12.21 5.97
CA GLY A 239 11.48 -10.85 5.42
C GLY A 239 10.14 -10.10 5.58
N GLY A 240 9.07 -10.80 5.99
CA GLY A 240 7.69 -10.30 5.90
C GLY A 240 7.21 -9.38 7.05
N ARG A 241 7.94 -9.25 8.16
CA ARG A 241 7.45 -8.48 9.33
C ARG A 241 7.30 -6.98 9.05
N GLY A 242 8.23 -6.38 8.31
CA GLY A 242 8.19 -4.94 8.00
C GLY A 242 7.03 -4.55 7.07
N SER A 243 6.65 -5.42 6.13
CA SER A 243 5.49 -5.18 5.27
C SER A 243 4.18 -5.35 6.03
N ALA A 244 4.07 -6.41 6.86
CA ALA A 244 2.89 -6.65 7.68
C ALA A 244 2.61 -5.53 8.69
N VAL A 245 3.65 -4.94 9.30
CA VAL A 245 3.51 -3.83 10.26
C VAL A 245 3.10 -2.52 9.56
N ARG A 246 3.57 -2.26 8.33
CA ARG A 246 3.12 -1.13 7.49
C ARG A 246 1.62 -1.25 7.16
N SER A 247 1.19 -2.45 6.77
CA SER A 247 -0.22 -2.75 6.49
C SER A 247 -1.10 -2.57 7.73
N ALA A 248 -0.62 -2.90 8.92
CA ALA A 248 -1.39 -2.77 10.16
C ALA A 248 -1.67 -1.30 10.54
N GLY A 249 -0.71 -0.40 10.36
CA GLY A 249 -0.89 1.04 10.63
C GLY A 249 -1.88 1.70 9.67
N LEU A 250 -1.70 1.48 8.37
CA LEU A 250 -2.62 1.98 7.33
C LEU A 250 -4.02 1.37 7.48
N TRP A 251 -4.10 0.10 7.87
CA TRP A 251 -5.38 -0.55 8.19
C TRP A 251 -6.09 0.14 9.36
N GLY A 252 -5.38 0.50 10.43
CA GLY A 252 -5.98 1.24 11.55
C GLY A 252 -6.54 2.60 11.15
N ILE A 253 -5.81 3.34 10.31
CA ILE A 253 -6.25 4.67 9.83
C ILE A 253 -7.45 4.54 8.88
N SER A 254 -7.42 3.58 7.95
CA SER A 254 -8.54 3.32 7.03
C SER A 254 -9.81 2.83 7.75
N GLN A 255 -9.69 1.99 8.78
CA GLN A 255 -10.83 1.63 9.63
C GLN A 255 -11.37 2.82 10.40
N CYS A 256 -10.48 3.69 10.89
CA CYS A 256 -10.89 4.93 11.54
C CYS A 256 -11.66 5.84 10.57
N TRP A 257 -11.19 5.99 9.33
CA TRP A 257 -11.90 6.75 8.29
C TRP A 257 -13.27 6.16 7.97
N ARG A 258 -13.34 4.83 7.80
CA ARG A 258 -14.61 4.11 7.61
C ARG A 258 -15.62 4.44 8.72
N GLY A 259 -15.18 4.43 9.98
CA GLY A 259 -16.04 4.75 11.13
C GLY A 259 -16.56 6.19 11.11
N VAL A 260 -15.71 7.15 10.75
CA VAL A 260 -16.11 8.58 10.60
C VAL A 260 -17.14 8.74 9.48
N VAL A 261 -16.87 8.15 8.32
CA VAL A 261 -17.80 8.16 7.18
C VAL A 261 -19.13 7.54 7.57
N GLN A 262 -19.12 6.37 8.21
CA GLN A 262 -20.32 5.69 8.66
C GLN A 262 -21.14 6.57 9.61
N GLN A 263 -20.50 7.21 10.58
CA GLN A 263 -21.19 8.09 11.53
C GLN A 263 -21.80 9.32 10.85
N GLN A 264 -21.09 9.94 9.90
CA GLN A 264 -21.60 11.08 9.13
C GLN A 264 -22.83 10.70 8.28
N VAL A 265 -22.76 9.55 7.60
CA VAL A 265 -23.88 9.06 6.79
C VAL A 265 -25.06 8.66 7.69
N GLN A 266 -24.81 8.05 8.84
CA GLN A 266 -25.87 7.71 9.79
C GLN A 266 -26.60 8.96 10.31
N ARG A 267 -25.87 9.99 10.76
CA ARG A 267 -26.46 11.27 11.18
C ARG A 267 -27.29 11.90 10.05
N PHE A 268 -26.78 11.84 8.81
CA PHE A 268 -27.50 12.32 7.64
C PHE A 268 -28.80 11.52 7.40
N LEU A 269 -28.77 10.19 7.45
CA LEU A 269 -29.94 9.34 7.23
C LEU A 269 -31.00 9.55 8.33
N GLU A 270 -30.58 9.72 9.58
CA GLU A 270 -31.47 10.04 10.69
C GLU A 270 -32.13 11.42 10.52
N ALA A 271 -31.40 12.42 10.03
CA ALA A 271 -31.92 13.78 9.83
C ALA A 271 -32.74 13.96 8.54
N ALA A 272 -32.35 13.29 7.45
CA ALA A 272 -32.88 13.51 6.11
C ALA A 272 -33.80 12.39 5.61
N GLY A 273 -33.97 11.29 6.37
CA GLY A 273 -34.63 10.07 5.90
C GLY A 273 -36.07 10.20 5.37
N GLN A 274 -36.74 11.32 5.65
CA GLN A 274 -38.10 11.62 5.17
C GLN A 274 -38.16 12.74 4.11
N ALA A 275 -37.02 13.35 3.76
CA ALA A 275 -36.98 14.46 2.83
C ALA A 275 -37.20 13.98 1.38
N PRO A 276 -37.97 14.73 0.55
CA PRO A 276 -38.22 14.34 -0.84
C PRO A 276 -36.96 14.37 -1.70
N ASP A 277 -35.96 15.17 -1.32
CA ASP A 277 -34.65 15.36 -1.96
C ASP A 277 -33.54 14.52 -1.30
N LEU A 278 -33.89 13.44 -0.59
CA LEU A 278 -32.95 12.54 0.11
C LEU A 278 -31.80 12.07 -0.79
N VAL A 279 -32.11 11.58 -2.00
CA VAL A 279 -31.11 10.99 -2.90
C VAL A 279 -30.15 12.03 -3.45
N GLU A 280 -30.65 13.23 -3.79
CA GLU A 280 -29.79 14.34 -4.22
C GLU A 280 -28.81 14.76 -3.13
N ARG A 281 -29.31 14.90 -1.89
CA ARG A 281 -28.47 15.21 -0.74
C ARG A 281 -27.47 14.09 -0.43
N TYR A 282 -27.87 12.82 -0.61
CA TYR A 282 -26.98 11.67 -0.47
C TYR A 282 -25.85 11.71 -1.51
N CYS A 283 -26.16 11.97 -2.78
CA CYS A 283 -25.14 12.10 -3.84
C CYS A 283 -24.18 13.26 -3.56
N ARG A 284 -24.69 14.41 -3.10
CA ARG A 284 -23.84 15.56 -2.69
C ARG A 284 -22.94 15.20 -1.50
N LEU A 285 -23.47 14.47 -0.51
CA LEU A 285 -22.69 13.99 0.63
C LEU A 285 -21.58 13.01 0.18
N TYR A 286 -21.91 12.07 -0.71
CA TYR A 286 -20.95 11.14 -1.30
C TYR A 286 -19.83 11.87 -2.03
N GLN A 287 -20.15 12.81 -2.92
CA GLN A 287 -19.16 13.60 -3.66
C GLN A 287 -18.26 14.40 -2.73
N ARG A 288 -18.82 15.00 -1.68
CA ARG A 288 -18.05 15.74 -0.68
C ARG A 288 -17.11 14.83 0.11
N LEU A 289 -17.58 13.68 0.58
CA LEU A 289 -16.74 12.73 1.32
C LEU A 289 -15.69 12.07 0.42
N ARG A 290 -15.99 11.86 -0.87
CA ARG A 290 -15.02 11.44 -1.87
C ARG A 290 -13.92 12.48 -2.06
N GLY A 291 -14.29 13.74 -2.28
CA GLY A 291 -13.33 14.85 -2.37
C GLY A 291 -12.47 14.99 -1.11
N ALA A 292 -13.08 14.88 0.07
CA ALA A 292 -12.33 14.87 1.34
C ALA A 292 -11.38 13.67 1.45
N THR A 293 -11.78 12.48 0.99
CA THR A 293 -10.93 11.28 0.96
C THR A 293 -9.69 11.52 0.10
N GLU A 294 -9.89 12.08 -1.10
CA GLU A 294 -8.80 12.41 -2.04
C GLU A 294 -7.87 13.50 -1.49
N GLU A 295 -8.42 14.56 -0.88
CA GLU A 295 -7.64 15.64 -0.27
C GLU A 295 -6.79 15.17 0.91
N LEU A 296 -7.33 14.29 1.74
CA LEU A 296 -6.70 13.85 2.99
C LEU A 296 -5.70 12.70 2.78
N PHE A 297 -6.05 11.74 1.92
CA PHE A 297 -5.32 10.48 1.80
C PHE A 297 -4.75 10.22 0.39
N GLY A 298 -5.08 11.05 -0.60
CA GLY A 298 -4.69 10.85 -1.99
C GLY A 298 -5.49 9.74 -2.70
N GLN A 299 -4.99 9.25 -3.83
CA GLN A 299 -5.66 8.23 -4.67
C GLN A 299 -5.43 6.78 -4.17
N GLN A 300 -5.41 6.57 -2.86
CA GLN A 300 -5.16 5.25 -2.30
C GLN A 300 -6.44 4.40 -2.24
N ALA A 301 -6.42 3.23 -2.91
CA ALA A 301 -7.56 2.33 -3.00
C ALA A 301 -8.12 1.90 -1.63
N ALA A 302 -7.27 1.75 -0.61
CA ALA A 302 -7.71 1.37 0.74
C ALA A 302 -8.68 2.38 1.36
N PHE A 303 -8.49 3.69 1.09
CA PHE A 303 -9.34 4.75 1.63
C PHE A 303 -10.62 4.95 0.81
N VAL A 304 -10.56 4.72 -0.51
CA VAL A 304 -11.77 4.66 -1.36
C VAL A 304 -12.66 3.47 -0.96
N LEU A 305 -12.06 2.31 -0.68
CA LEU A 305 -12.78 1.16 -0.13
C LEU A 305 -13.35 1.43 1.27
N ALA A 306 -12.61 2.15 2.13
CA ALA A 306 -13.09 2.55 3.45
C ALA A 306 -14.28 3.52 3.37
N LEU A 307 -14.28 4.44 2.41
CA LEU A 307 -15.41 5.32 2.09
C LEU A 307 -16.65 4.47 1.73
N GLY A 308 -16.54 3.59 0.74
CA GLY A 308 -17.64 2.71 0.32
C GLY A 308 -18.17 1.84 1.46
N ARG A 309 -17.27 1.22 2.25
CA ARG A 309 -17.64 0.44 3.44
C ARG A 309 -18.29 1.26 4.55
N GLY A 310 -17.97 2.54 4.65
CA GLY A 310 -18.59 3.47 5.61
C GLY A 310 -20.04 3.74 5.24
N PHE A 311 -20.30 4.07 3.96
CA PHE A 311 -21.66 4.22 3.43
C PHE A 311 -22.48 2.94 3.56
N ALA A 312 -21.91 1.80 3.14
CA ALA A 312 -22.54 0.48 3.28
C ALA A 312 -22.88 0.17 4.74
N GLY A 313 -21.96 0.44 5.67
CA GLY A 313 -22.17 0.24 7.11
C GLY A 313 -23.35 1.03 7.66
N ALA A 314 -23.56 2.27 7.19
CA ALA A 314 -24.70 3.09 7.60
C ALA A 314 -26.01 2.59 7.00
N LEU A 315 -26.01 2.17 5.73
CA LEU A 315 -27.20 1.60 5.08
C LEU A 315 -27.65 0.27 5.71
N LEU A 316 -26.71 -0.55 6.17
CA LEU A 316 -27.01 -1.81 6.89
C LEU A 316 -27.70 -1.58 8.24
N GLN A 317 -27.56 -0.40 8.84
CA GLN A 317 -28.20 -0.07 10.12
C GLN A 317 -29.65 0.41 9.97
N LEU A 318 -30.14 0.58 8.75
CA LEU A 318 -31.52 0.99 8.50
C LEU A 318 -32.50 -0.12 8.91
N SER A 319 -33.64 0.28 9.47
CA SER A 319 -34.74 -0.65 9.68
C SER A 319 -35.29 -1.14 8.34
N PHE A 320 -35.88 -2.34 8.31
CA PHE A 320 -36.43 -2.94 7.10
C PHE A 320 -37.36 -2.00 6.31
N LEU A 321 -38.28 -1.32 7.00
CA LEU A 321 -39.23 -0.39 6.36
C LEU A 321 -38.51 0.82 5.74
N THR A 322 -37.49 1.35 6.44
CA THR A 322 -36.71 2.49 5.96
C THR A 322 -35.86 2.08 4.77
N ALA A 323 -35.21 0.92 4.83
CA ALA A 323 -34.43 0.36 3.72
C ALA A 323 -35.30 0.21 2.45
N LEU A 324 -36.53 -0.30 2.59
CA LEU A 324 -37.47 -0.44 1.47
C LEU A 324 -37.84 0.92 0.86
N HIS A 325 -38.19 1.91 1.68
CA HIS A 325 -38.51 3.25 1.20
C HIS A 325 -37.32 3.93 0.51
N VAL A 326 -36.14 3.83 1.13
CA VAL A 326 -34.91 4.42 0.62
C VAL A 326 -34.52 3.78 -0.72
N SER A 327 -34.62 2.46 -0.86
CA SER A 327 -34.39 1.74 -2.12
C SER A 327 -35.30 2.20 -3.25
N GLU A 328 -36.60 2.35 -2.98
CA GLU A 328 -37.58 2.86 -3.95
C GLU A 328 -37.20 4.28 -4.41
N ARG A 329 -36.82 5.15 -3.47
CA ARG A 329 -36.39 6.53 -3.78
C ARG A 329 -35.13 6.54 -4.64
N PHE A 330 -34.15 5.70 -4.34
CA PHE A 330 -32.94 5.57 -5.16
C PHE A 330 -33.25 5.08 -6.57
N ALA A 331 -34.09 4.05 -6.72
CA ALA A 331 -34.49 3.54 -8.02
C ALA A 331 -35.25 4.59 -8.86
N ARG A 332 -36.21 5.29 -8.24
CA ARG A 332 -36.95 6.38 -8.89
C ARG A 332 -36.05 7.55 -9.31
N TYR A 333 -35.09 7.91 -8.46
CA TYR A 333 -34.14 8.98 -8.79
C TYR A 333 -33.28 8.59 -10.00
N LEU A 334 -32.75 7.37 -10.02
CA LEU A 334 -31.98 6.87 -11.16
C LEU A 334 -32.81 6.84 -12.43
N ASP A 335 -34.05 6.36 -12.36
CA ASP A 335 -34.98 6.36 -13.49
C ASP A 335 -35.14 7.77 -14.09
N ARG A 336 -35.39 8.78 -13.23
CA ARG A 336 -35.49 10.17 -13.66
C ARG A 336 -34.20 10.69 -14.30
N GLN A 337 -33.05 10.43 -13.68
CA GLN A 337 -31.75 10.88 -14.21
C GLN A 337 -31.42 10.21 -15.56
N ILE A 338 -31.75 8.93 -15.69
CA ILE A 338 -31.60 8.17 -16.94
C ILE A 338 -32.46 8.81 -18.04
N GLN A 339 -33.73 9.11 -17.77
CA GLN A 339 -34.62 9.76 -18.73
C GLN A 339 -34.15 11.17 -19.13
N GLU A 340 -33.64 11.96 -18.18
CA GLU A 340 -33.06 13.28 -18.46
C GLU A 340 -31.82 13.17 -19.36
N LEU A 341 -30.98 12.16 -19.14
CA LEU A 341 -29.81 11.88 -19.97
C LEU A 341 -30.15 11.35 -21.37
N HIS A 342 -31.28 10.67 -21.56
CA HIS A 342 -31.73 10.27 -22.91
C HIS A 342 -32.02 11.50 -23.81
N GLY A 343 -32.35 12.66 -23.22
CA GLY A 343 -32.59 13.91 -23.95
C GLY A 343 -31.33 14.73 -24.26
N ALA A 344 -30.19 14.42 -23.64
CA ALA A 344 -28.93 15.13 -23.81
C ALA A 344 -27.86 14.21 -24.42
N ALA A 345 -26.92 14.74 -25.21
CA ALA A 345 -25.76 13.97 -25.66
C ALA A 345 -24.82 13.72 -24.46
N GLY A 346 -25.17 12.76 -23.61
CA GLY A 346 -24.43 12.43 -22.40
C GLY A 346 -23.09 11.77 -22.74
N SER A 347 -22.02 12.20 -22.07
CA SER A 347 -20.73 11.52 -22.15
C SER A 347 -20.68 10.35 -21.16
N THR A 348 -19.95 9.28 -21.51
CA THR A 348 -19.76 8.10 -20.63
C THR A 348 -19.18 8.45 -19.26
N GLY A 349 -18.40 9.54 -19.16
CA GLY A 349 -17.83 10.04 -17.91
C GLY A 349 -18.87 10.66 -16.96
N GLN A 350 -19.89 11.35 -17.47
CA GLN A 350 -20.98 11.87 -16.65
C GLN A 350 -21.82 10.74 -16.05
N LEU A 351 -22.02 9.66 -16.83
CA LEU A 351 -22.73 8.47 -16.36
C LEU A 351 -21.98 7.79 -15.19
N GLN A 352 -20.66 7.63 -15.31
CA GLN A 352 -19.84 7.04 -14.25
C GLN A 352 -19.92 7.84 -12.94
N GLN A 353 -19.83 9.17 -13.01
CA GLN A 353 -19.94 10.03 -11.83
C GLN A 353 -21.34 9.98 -11.18
N LEU A 354 -22.39 9.80 -11.99
CA LEU A 354 -23.76 9.71 -11.51
C LEU A 354 -24.03 8.37 -10.81
N LEU A 355 -23.49 7.27 -11.34
CA LEU A 355 -23.73 5.91 -10.85
C LEU A 355 -22.81 5.50 -9.68
N GLU A 356 -21.66 6.14 -9.53
CA GLU A 356 -20.69 5.79 -8.50
C GLU A 356 -21.24 5.70 -7.06
N PRO A 357 -22.11 6.61 -6.57
CA PRO A 357 -22.67 6.52 -5.23
C PRO A 357 -23.53 5.26 -4.98
N PHE A 358 -24.02 4.63 -6.05
CA PHE A 358 -24.91 3.47 -6.02
C PHE A 358 -24.15 2.14 -5.99
N VAL A 359 -22.90 2.13 -6.46
CA VAL A 359 -22.03 0.93 -6.44
C VAL A 359 -21.88 0.37 -5.02
N VAL A 360 -22.01 1.23 -4.00
CA VAL A 360 -21.98 0.85 -2.58
C VAL A 360 -23.03 -0.21 -2.21
N PHE A 361 -24.14 -0.32 -2.97
CA PHE A 361 -25.18 -1.30 -2.69
C PHE A 361 -24.73 -2.73 -2.97
N SER A 362 -23.66 -2.92 -3.74
CA SER A 362 -23.14 -4.25 -4.07
C SER A 362 -22.89 -5.09 -2.81
N GLY A 363 -23.53 -6.25 -2.73
CA GLY A 363 -23.39 -7.16 -1.59
C GLY A 363 -24.18 -6.80 -0.32
N LEU A 364 -25.05 -5.79 -0.36
CA LEU A 364 -25.98 -5.47 0.74
C LEU A 364 -27.34 -6.14 0.52
N GLU A 365 -28.06 -6.46 1.60
CA GLU A 365 -29.44 -6.95 1.51
C GLU A 365 -30.37 -5.93 0.82
N LEU A 366 -30.07 -4.63 1.01
CA LEU A 366 -30.76 -3.53 0.36
C LEU A 366 -30.75 -3.66 -1.17
N ALA A 367 -29.72 -4.29 -1.76
CA ALA A 367 -29.61 -4.50 -3.20
C ALA A 367 -30.79 -5.29 -3.77
N HIS A 368 -31.34 -6.27 -3.05
CA HIS A 368 -32.53 -7.02 -3.50
C HIS A 368 -33.77 -6.12 -3.63
N THR A 369 -33.99 -5.26 -2.63
CA THR A 369 -35.11 -4.31 -2.67
C THR A 369 -34.91 -3.25 -3.75
N PHE A 370 -33.68 -2.78 -3.92
CA PHE A 370 -33.34 -1.84 -5.00
C PHE A 370 -33.54 -2.47 -6.38
N GLU A 371 -33.07 -3.70 -6.61
CA GLU A 371 -33.28 -4.45 -7.85
C GLU A 371 -34.78 -4.61 -8.17
N HIS A 372 -35.61 -4.91 -7.15
CA HIS A 372 -37.04 -5.06 -7.32
C HIS A 372 -37.74 -3.79 -7.84
N PHE A 373 -37.35 -2.60 -7.36
CA PHE A 373 -37.89 -1.35 -7.87
C PHE A 373 -37.25 -0.95 -9.20
N TYR A 374 -35.94 -1.15 -9.35
CA TYR A 374 -35.22 -0.82 -10.57
C TYR A 374 -35.77 -1.56 -11.79
N ARG A 375 -36.06 -2.87 -11.67
CA ARG A 375 -36.63 -3.66 -12.76
C ARG A 375 -38.01 -3.16 -13.21
N HIS A 376 -38.82 -2.59 -12.31
CA HIS A 376 -40.12 -2.02 -12.66
C HIS A 376 -39.92 -0.80 -13.55
N TYR A 377 -39.09 0.14 -13.13
CA TYR A 377 -38.78 1.34 -13.91
C TYR A 377 -38.09 1.01 -15.23
N LEU A 378 -37.15 0.05 -15.23
CA LEU A 378 -36.51 -0.42 -16.46
C LEU A 378 -37.54 -1.02 -17.42
N GLY A 379 -38.47 -1.84 -16.93
CA GLY A 379 -39.54 -2.42 -17.75
C GLY A 379 -40.39 -1.35 -18.43
N ASP A 380 -40.81 -0.33 -17.68
CA ASP A 380 -41.58 0.80 -18.22
C ASP A 380 -40.79 1.54 -19.31
N ARG A 381 -39.49 1.80 -19.08
CA ARG A 381 -38.63 2.47 -20.08
C ARG A 381 -38.43 1.63 -21.34
N LEU A 382 -38.09 0.35 -21.20
CA LEU A 382 -37.86 -0.54 -22.35
C LEU A 382 -39.12 -0.72 -23.20
N LEU A 383 -40.29 -0.84 -22.56
CA LEU A 383 -41.56 -1.00 -23.28
C LEU A 383 -42.07 0.31 -23.91
N ALA A 384 -41.84 1.46 -23.27
CA ALA A 384 -42.32 2.75 -23.77
C ALA A 384 -41.39 3.39 -24.81
N GLN A 385 -40.07 3.28 -24.64
CA GLN A 385 -39.06 4.01 -25.43
C GLN A 385 -38.25 3.08 -26.36
N GLY A 386 -38.25 1.77 -26.12
CA GLY A 386 -37.46 0.79 -26.86
C GLY A 386 -36.02 0.62 -26.32
N PRO A 387 -35.19 -0.24 -26.95
CA PRO A 387 -33.81 -0.47 -26.53
C PRO A 387 -32.97 0.81 -26.65
N SER A 388 -32.15 1.09 -25.64
CA SER A 388 -31.16 2.17 -25.71
C SER A 388 -29.79 1.68 -25.27
N TRP A 389 -28.73 2.23 -25.89
CA TRP A 389 -27.35 1.95 -25.49
C TRP A 389 -27.10 2.31 -24.02
N LEU A 390 -27.84 3.30 -23.50
CA LEU A 390 -27.68 3.83 -22.17
C LEU A 390 -28.17 2.83 -21.11
N GLU A 391 -29.25 2.08 -21.38
CA GLU A 391 -29.69 1.02 -20.48
C GLU A 391 -28.63 -0.07 -20.31
N GLY A 392 -28.00 -0.49 -21.41
CA GLY A 392 -26.87 -1.42 -21.38
C GLY A 392 -25.71 -0.90 -20.55
N ALA A 393 -25.29 0.35 -20.80
CA ALA A 393 -24.17 0.97 -20.09
C ALA A 393 -24.43 1.16 -18.59
N VAL A 394 -25.67 1.50 -18.19
CA VAL A 394 -26.05 1.59 -16.77
C VAL A 394 -25.99 0.21 -16.13
N VAL A 395 -26.65 -0.79 -16.73
CA VAL A 395 -26.74 -2.15 -16.18
C VAL A 395 -25.35 -2.81 -16.08
N GLU A 396 -24.44 -2.51 -16.99
CA GLU A 396 -23.04 -2.94 -16.86
C GLU A 396 -22.33 -2.32 -15.65
N GLN A 397 -22.48 -1.01 -15.41
CA GLN A 397 -21.78 -0.30 -14.35
C GLN A 397 -22.30 -0.62 -12.94
N ILE A 398 -23.62 -0.74 -12.77
CA ILE A 398 -24.24 -1.08 -11.47
C ILE A 398 -24.66 -2.55 -11.41
N GLY A 399 -24.18 -3.40 -12.32
CA GLY A 399 -24.61 -4.80 -12.43
C GLY A 399 -24.41 -5.63 -11.17
N LEU A 400 -23.39 -5.33 -10.38
CA LEU A 400 -23.13 -5.98 -9.08
C LEU A 400 -24.15 -5.60 -7.99
N CYS A 401 -24.97 -4.58 -8.22
CA CYS A 401 -26.07 -4.18 -7.36
C CYS A 401 -27.37 -4.95 -7.66
N PHE A 402 -27.34 -5.89 -8.61
CA PHE A 402 -28.48 -6.74 -8.99
C PHE A 402 -28.17 -8.22 -8.68
N PRO A 403 -28.40 -8.67 -7.43
CA PRO A 403 -28.11 -10.05 -7.02
C PRO A 403 -28.76 -11.12 -7.90
N SER A 404 -30.02 -10.91 -8.31
CA SER A 404 -30.76 -11.86 -9.15
C SER A 404 -30.55 -11.65 -10.64
N ARG A 405 -29.83 -10.59 -11.03
CA ARG A 405 -29.52 -10.21 -12.41
C ARG A 405 -30.75 -9.98 -13.31
N PHE A 406 -31.90 -9.63 -12.73
CA PHE A 406 -33.12 -9.40 -13.52
C PHE A 406 -32.95 -8.31 -14.59
N PRO A 407 -32.33 -7.15 -14.31
CA PRO A 407 -32.12 -6.13 -15.34
C PRO A 407 -31.29 -6.63 -16.53
N GLN A 408 -30.26 -7.45 -16.27
CA GLN A 408 -29.43 -8.06 -17.30
C GLN A 408 -30.25 -9.04 -18.15
N GLU A 409 -31.09 -9.87 -17.52
CA GLU A 409 -31.96 -10.81 -18.23
C GLU A 409 -33.02 -10.09 -19.06
N MET A 410 -33.60 -8.99 -18.56
CA MET A 410 -34.57 -8.20 -19.32
C MET A 410 -33.97 -7.64 -20.61
N LEU A 411 -32.75 -7.11 -20.56
CA LEU A 411 -32.05 -6.62 -21.75
C LEU A 411 -31.68 -7.75 -22.72
N ARG A 412 -31.25 -8.91 -22.20
CA ARG A 412 -30.97 -10.09 -23.02
C ARG A 412 -32.24 -10.57 -23.75
N ASN A 413 -33.35 -10.69 -23.02
CA ASN A 413 -34.62 -11.15 -23.58
C ASN A 413 -35.15 -10.17 -24.65
N LEU A 414 -34.94 -8.86 -24.48
CA LEU A 414 -35.29 -7.87 -25.48
C LEU A 414 -34.44 -8.02 -26.75
N ALA A 415 -33.13 -8.20 -26.61
CA ALA A 415 -32.24 -8.44 -27.75
C ALA A 415 -32.60 -9.73 -28.51
N GLU A 416 -32.91 -10.81 -27.79
CA GLU A 416 -33.39 -12.07 -28.38
C GLU A 416 -34.73 -11.88 -29.11
N ALA A 417 -35.66 -11.09 -28.54
CA ALA A 417 -36.93 -10.77 -29.18
C ALA A 417 -36.76 -9.94 -30.46
N GLU A 418 -35.84 -8.98 -30.48
CA GLU A 418 -35.51 -8.19 -31.66
C GLU A 418 -34.91 -9.06 -32.78
N GLU A 419 -34.03 -9.99 -32.43
CA GLU A 419 -33.47 -10.95 -33.40
C GLU A 419 -34.57 -11.85 -33.99
N LEU A 420 -35.46 -12.38 -33.15
CA LEU A 420 -36.60 -13.18 -33.61
C LEU A 420 -37.56 -12.37 -34.48
N GLN A 421 -37.79 -11.09 -34.16
CA GLN A 421 -38.62 -10.21 -34.98
C GLN A 421 -37.98 -9.93 -36.34
N GLN A 422 -36.66 -9.77 -36.41
CA GLN A 422 -35.93 -9.65 -37.68
C GLN A 422 -36.02 -10.94 -38.50
N GLN A 423 -35.82 -12.10 -37.88
CA GLN A 423 -35.95 -13.41 -38.55
C GLN A 423 -37.37 -13.63 -39.09
N PHE A 424 -38.39 -13.28 -38.31
CA PHE A 424 -39.78 -13.36 -38.74
C PHE A 424 -40.08 -12.41 -39.89
N HIS A 425 -39.56 -11.19 -39.86
CA HIS A 425 -39.72 -10.23 -40.95
C HIS A 425 -39.07 -10.73 -42.25
N LEU A 426 -37.85 -11.28 -42.16
CA LEU A 426 -37.17 -11.90 -43.31
C LEU A 426 -37.95 -13.10 -43.85
N PHE A 427 -38.50 -13.93 -42.97
CA PHE A 427 -39.36 -15.05 -43.37
C PHE A 427 -40.62 -14.57 -44.10
N GLN A 428 -41.27 -13.50 -43.62
CA GLN A 428 -42.42 -12.91 -44.30
C GLN A 428 -42.06 -12.38 -45.70
N LEU A 429 -40.91 -11.73 -45.84
CA LEU A 429 -40.41 -11.28 -47.15
C LEU A 429 -40.16 -12.46 -48.10
N GLN A 430 -39.51 -13.52 -47.62
CA GLN A 430 -39.28 -14.74 -48.42
C GLN A 430 -40.59 -15.40 -48.89
N GLU A 431 -41.61 -15.44 -48.05
CA GLU A 431 -42.92 -15.96 -48.42
C GLU A 431 -43.65 -15.06 -49.42
N GLN A 432 -43.48 -13.75 -49.34
CA GLN A 432 -44.00 -12.81 -50.35
C GLN A 432 -43.29 -13.01 -51.69
N ASP A 433 -41.96 -13.12 -51.70
CA ASP A 433 -41.17 -13.35 -52.90
C ASP A 433 -41.57 -14.66 -53.59
N LYS A 434 -41.77 -15.75 -52.83
CA LYS A 434 -42.27 -17.03 -53.38
C LYS A 434 -43.64 -16.89 -54.05
N ARG A 435 -44.58 -16.17 -53.44
CA ARG A 435 -45.93 -15.96 -54.00
C ARG A 435 -45.90 -15.12 -55.27
N LEU A 436 -44.99 -14.16 -55.36
CA LEU A 436 -44.82 -13.36 -56.57
C LEU A 436 -44.21 -14.20 -57.71
N LEU A 437 -43.26 -15.09 -57.40
CA LEU A 437 -42.68 -16.02 -58.36
C LEU A 437 -43.66 -17.08 -58.89
N GLU A 438 -44.74 -17.39 -58.17
CA GLU A 438 -45.80 -18.29 -58.64
C GLU A 438 -46.80 -17.61 -59.60
N LEU A 439 -46.76 -16.27 -59.70
CA LEU A 439 -47.63 -15.46 -60.56
C LEU A 439 -46.97 -15.06 -61.89
N ASP A 440 -45.65 -15.21 -61.99
CA ASP A 440 -44.85 -15.11 -63.22
C ASP A 440 -44.71 -16.49 -63.88
#